data_AF-A0A2S7RP05-F1
#
_entry.id   AF-A0A2S7RP05-F1
#
_cell.length_a   1.000
_cell.length_b   1.000
_cell.length_c   1.000
_cell.angle_alpha   90.00
_cell.angle_beta   90.00
_cell.angle_gamma   90.00
#
_symmetry.space_group_name_H-M   'P 1'
#
loop_
_entity.id
_entity.type
_entity.pdbx_description
1 polymer ?
#
loop_
_entity_poly.entity_id
_entity_poly.type
_entity_poly.pdbx_seq_one_letter_code
_entity_poly.pdbx_strand_id
1 'polypeptide(L)'
;MINFLNNMDKEFPVCETGWRQQGDYFEQFLAAVFRLANYEVEITKKEYRKDRYVYTGDNNIDLILKKDNECIAVQAKHYRLNTKSPKIITVDYIKHYSGISDKGWTNKLFITTSLFNPYVYMEIEKNEKAQNIEWYDRYGLLQLLNQLIPKTMEKYIFLKSLPEKVVKCPKCESGFIVDRWSEKNHSYFRACTMYPECK
;
A
#
# COMPACT_ATOMS: atom_id res chain seq x y z
N MET A 1 8.05 3.97 0.66
CA MET A 1 6.83 3.96 1.50
C MET A 1 6.02 5.25 1.39
N ILE A 2 6.49 6.41 1.85
CA ILE A 2 5.75 7.69 1.70
C ILE A 2 5.44 8.02 0.22
N ASN A 3 6.36 7.71 -0.70
CA ASN A 3 6.13 7.91 -2.14
C ASN A 3 4.92 7.12 -2.66
N PHE A 4 4.68 5.92 -2.14
CA PHE A 4 3.50 5.13 -2.50
C PHE A 4 2.24 5.80 -1.95
N LEU A 5 2.23 6.20 -0.68
CA LEU A 5 1.09 6.90 -0.07
C LEU A 5 0.76 8.21 -0.81
N ASN A 6 1.77 8.94 -1.27
CA ASN A 6 1.59 10.16 -2.05
C ASN A 6 1.01 9.91 -3.44
N ASN A 7 1.19 8.72 -4.01
CA ASN A 7 0.74 8.37 -5.35
C ASN A 7 0.26 6.91 -5.39
N MET A 8 -0.77 6.63 -4.59
CA MET A 8 -1.36 5.30 -4.51
C MET A 8 -2.07 4.92 -5.82
N ASP A 9 -2.39 5.91 -6.66
CA ASP A 9 -3.03 5.73 -7.96
C ASP A 9 -2.05 5.96 -9.13
N LYS A 10 -0.77 5.60 -8.91
CA LYS A 10 0.30 5.76 -9.89
C LYS A 10 -0.06 5.08 -11.22
N GLU A 11 0.11 5.81 -12.32
CA GLU A 11 -0.10 5.30 -13.66
C GLU A 11 1.05 4.39 -14.14
N PHE A 12 0.66 3.34 -14.87
CA PHE A 12 1.54 2.41 -15.55
C PHE A 12 1.10 2.25 -17.00
N PRO A 13 2.02 1.87 -17.91
CA PRO A 13 1.68 1.60 -19.31
C PRO A 13 0.53 0.58 -19.44
N VAL A 14 -0.34 0.77 -20.43
CA VAL A 14 -1.44 -0.15 -20.71
C VAL A 14 -0.93 -1.28 -21.61
N CYS A 15 -0.14 -2.17 -21.01
CA CYS A 15 0.39 -3.38 -21.64
C CYS A 15 0.75 -4.41 -20.57
N GLU A 16 1.03 -5.65 -20.98
CA GLU A 16 1.37 -6.75 -20.06
C GLU A 16 2.51 -6.38 -19.09
N THR A 17 3.58 -5.77 -19.60
CA THR A 17 4.70 -5.29 -18.78
C THR A 17 4.25 -4.25 -17.76
N GLY A 18 3.38 -3.32 -18.15
CA GLY A 18 2.86 -2.28 -17.27
C GLY A 18 1.93 -2.84 -16.19
N TRP A 19 1.09 -3.83 -16.52
CA TRP A 19 0.25 -4.52 -15.54
C TRP A 19 1.08 -5.31 -14.52
N ARG A 20 2.15 -5.97 -14.97
CA ARG A 20 3.10 -6.65 -14.08
C ARG A 20 3.79 -5.65 -13.15
N GLN A 21 4.31 -4.55 -13.70
CA GLN A 21 4.90 -3.46 -12.92
C GLN A 21 3.92 -2.86 -11.91
N GLN A 22 2.64 -2.75 -12.25
CA GLN A 22 1.61 -2.26 -11.35
C GLN A 22 1.43 -3.22 -10.16
N GLY A 23 1.29 -4.52 -10.40
CA GLY A 23 1.22 -5.51 -9.32
C GLY A 23 2.48 -5.50 -8.44
N ASP A 24 3.65 -5.61 -9.08
CA ASP A 24 4.94 -5.64 -8.39
C ASP A 24 5.16 -4.39 -7.53
N TYR A 25 4.74 -3.20 -8.01
CA TYR A 25 4.85 -1.96 -7.25
C TYR A 25 4.08 -2.00 -5.92
N PHE A 26 2.89 -2.61 -5.91
CA PHE A 26 2.09 -2.72 -4.70
C PHE A 26 2.57 -3.85 -3.78
N GLU A 27 2.95 -5.00 -4.34
CA GLU A 27 3.53 -6.12 -3.59
C GLU A 27 4.81 -5.70 -2.87
N GLN A 28 5.70 -4.95 -3.54
CA GLN A 28 6.91 -4.40 -2.92
C GLN A 28 6.60 -3.37 -1.84
N PHE A 29 5.55 -2.56 -2.01
CA PHE A 29 5.09 -1.65 -0.97
C PHE A 29 4.62 -2.41 0.28
N LEU A 30 3.72 -3.38 0.12
CA LEU A 30 3.22 -4.20 1.23
C LEU A 30 4.36 -4.96 1.91
N ALA A 31 5.30 -5.53 1.13
CA ALA A 31 6.45 -6.20 1.69
C ALA A 31 7.32 -5.27 2.56
N ALA A 32 7.52 -4.03 2.14
CA ALA A 32 8.23 -3.04 2.96
C ALA A 32 7.46 -2.68 4.25
N VAL A 33 6.14 -2.54 4.17
CA VAL A 33 5.28 -2.28 5.35
C VAL A 33 5.38 -3.42 6.37
N PHE A 34 5.17 -4.66 5.93
CA PHE A 34 5.18 -5.82 6.82
C PHE A 34 6.57 -6.10 7.40
N ARG A 35 7.65 -5.89 6.62
CA ARG A 35 9.03 -5.96 7.14
C ARG A 35 9.27 -4.93 8.26
N LEU A 36 8.75 -3.71 8.13
CA LEU A 36 8.84 -2.70 9.19
C LEU A 36 8.01 -3.06 10.43
N ALA A 37 6.97 -3.88 10.26
CA ALA A 37 6.19 -4.47 11.36
C ALA A 37 6.79 -5.79 11.90
N ASN A 38 8.05 -6.08 11.54
CA ASN A 38 8.83 -7.25 11.94
C ASN A 38 8.28 -8.61 11.47
N TYR A 39 7.64 -8.64 10.29
CA TYR A 39 7.36 -9.90 9.60
C TYR A 39 8.55 -10.27 8.70
N GLU A 40 8.88 -11.55 8.63
CA GLU A 40 9.58 -12.12 7.48
C GLU A 40 8.61 -12.14 6.29
N VAL A 41 9.07 -11.71 5.11
CA VAL A 41 8.20 -11.55 3.94
C VAL A 41 8.84 -12.14 2.70
N GLU A 42 8.15 -13.11 2.11
CA GLU A 42 8.40 -13.66 0.78
C GLU A 42 7.37 -13.08 -0.21
N ILE A 43 7.84 -12.52 -1.33
CA ILE A 43 6.97 -12.21 -2.48
C ILE A 43 7.00 -13.43 -3.38
N THR A 44 5.85 -13.99 -3.70
CA THR A 44 5.76 -15.24 -4.44
C THR A 44 6.16 -15.02 -5.90
N LYS A 45 6.68 -16.08 -6.52
CA LYS A 45 7.07 -16.02 -7.93
C LYS A 45 5.84 -16.23 -8.79
N LYS A 46 5.51 -15.22 -9.59
CA LYS A 46 4.47 -15.32 -10.64
C LYS A 46 4.79 -16.40 -11.68
N GLU A 47 6.07 -16.72 -11.84
CA GLU A 47 6.54 -17.77 -12.74
C GLU A 47 7.76 -18.48 -12.15
N TYR A 48 7.81 -19.80 -12.20
CA TYR A 48 9.02 -20.55 -11.89
C TYR A 48 9.22 -21.72 -12.85
N ARG A 49 10.48 -22.04 -13.11
CA ARG A 49 10.86 -23.20 -13.93
C ARG A 49 11.15 -24.39 -13.04
N LYS A 50 10.53 -25.52 -13.36
CA LYS A 50 10.88 -26.82 -12.81
C LYS A 50 11.02 -27.78 -13.99
N ASP A 51 12.21 -28.35 -14.12
CA ASP A 51 12.62 -29.14 -15.29
C ASP A 51 12.44 -28.36 -16.60
N ARG A 52 11.70 -28.93 -17.56
CA ARG A 52 11.35 -28.34 -18.86
C ARG A 52 10.05 -27.53 -18.86
N TYR A 53 9.40 -27.38 -17.70
CA TYR A 53 8.10 -26.73 -17.59
C TYR A 53 8.21 -25.36 -16.91
N VAL A 54 7.51 -24.37 -17.48
CA VAL A 54 7.27 -23.07 -16.86
C VAL A 54 5.92 -23.16 -16.16
N TYR A 55 5.93 -23.05 -14.84
CA TYR A 55 4.73 -22.93 -14.04
C TYR A 55 4.43 -21.45 -13.87
N THR A 56 3.24 -21.03 -14.28
CA THR A 56 2.75 -19.66 -14.18
C THR A 56 1.60 -19.62 -13.18
N GLY A 57 1.60 -18.67 -12.27
CA GLY A 57 0.60 -18.52 -11.23
C GLY A 57 1.15 -18.77 -9.85
N ASP A 58 0.85 -17.85 -8.95
CA ASP A 58 1.21 -17.83 -7.54
C ASP A 58 0.12 -18.45 -6.64
N ASN A 59 -0.78 -19.24 -7.23
CA ASN A 59 -1.97 -19.78 -6.56
C ASN A 59 -2.83 -18.72 -5.86
N ASN A 60 -2.92 -17.51 -6.42
CA ASN A 60 -3.62 -16.36 -5.83
C ASN A 60 -3.00 -15.86 -4.51
N ILE A 61 -1.74 -16.17 -4.24
CA ILE A 61 -1.01 -15.71 -3.05
C ILE A 61 0.18 -14.88 -3.56
N ASP A 62 0.12 -13.56 -3.45
CA ASP A 62 1.22 -12.67 -3.91
C ASP A 62 2.32 -12.52 -2.84
N LEU A 63 1.98 -12.63 -1.53
CA LEU A 63 2.97 -12.61 -0.44
C LEU A 63 2.70 -13.71 0.59
N ILE A 64 3.78 -14.20 1.20
CA ILE A 64 3.77 -15.04 2.40
C ILE A 64 4.44 -14.26 3.52
N LEU A 65 3.73 -14.08 4.64
CA LEU A 65 4.23 -13.42 5.83
C LEU A 65 4.46 -14.46 6.93
N LYS A 66 5.57 -14.34 7.65
CA LYS A 66 5.85 -15.16 8.83
C LYS A 66 6.28 -14.29 9.99
N LYS A 67 5.74 -14.59 11.17
CA LYS A 67 6.11 -13.94 12.42
C LYS A 67 5.73 -14.85 13.56
N ASP A 68 6.70 -15.17 14.42
CA ASP A 68 6.52 -16.13 15.51
C ASP A 68 5.96 -17.47 14.98
N ASN A 69 4.75 -17.86 15.40
CA ASN A 69 4.05 -19.06 14.93
C ASN A 69 3.02 -18.80 13.83
N GLU A 70 2.91 -17.56 13.35
CA GLU A 70 1.99 -17.19 12.28
C GLU A 70 2.62 -17.41 10.90
N CYS A 71 1.83 -17.98 9.99
CA CYS A 71 2.15 -18.13 8.58
C CYS A 71 0.93 -17.68 7.78
N ILE A 72 1.07 -16.57 7.07
CA ILE A 72 -0.07 -15.82 6.55
C ILE A 72 0.05 -15.69 5.03
N ALA A 73 -1.01 -16.07 4.32
CA ALA A 73 -1.11 -15.89 2.87
C ALA A 73 -1.79 -14.56 2.52
N VAL A 74 -1.24 -13.81 1.56
CA VAL A 74 -1.76 -12.50 1.16
C VAL A 74 -2.00 -12.46 -0.33
N GLN A 75 -3.21 -12.08 -0.74
CA GLN A 75 -3.48 -11.59 -2.09
C GLN A 75 -3.49 -10.05 -2.08
N ALA A 76 -2.73 -9.45 -2.98
CA ALA A 76 -2.63 -8.03 -3.23
C ALA A 76 -3.20 -7.68 -4.62
N LYS A 77 -4.16 -6.75 -4.68
CA LYS A 77 -4.69 -6.21 -5.94
C LYS A 77 -4.52 -4.70 -6.03
N HIS A 78 -3.69 -4.24 -6.95
CA HIS A 78 -3.51 -2.81 -7.19
C HIS A 78 -4.40 -2.33 -8.33
N TYR A 79 -5.47 -1.59 -8.01
CA TYR A 79 -6.26 -0.84 -9.01
C TYR A 79 -6.34 0.64 -8.66
N ARG A 80 -6.43 1.44 -9.72
CA ARG A 80 -6.50 2.89 -9.65
C ARG A 80 -7.95 3.36 -9.58
N LEU A 81 -8.21 4.32 -8.70
CA LEU A 81 -9.51 5.01 -8.61
C LEU A 81 -9.56 6.27 -9.48
N ASN A 82 -8.42 6.85 -9.84
CA ASN A 82 -8.30 8.06 -10.66
C ASN A 82 -8.42 7.81 -12.18
N THR A 83 -9.28 6.88 -12.60
CA THR A 83 -9.48 6.53 -14.03
C THR A 83 -10.92 6.75 -14.45
N LYS A 84 -11.19 6.82 -15.76
CA LYS A 84 -12.56 7.00 -16.29
C LYS A 84 -13.50 5.83 -15.96
N SER A 85 -12.94 4.63 -15.73
CA SER A 85 -13.69 3.42 -15.39
C SER A 85 -12.90 2.64 -14.34
N PRO A 86 -13.00 3.04 -13.06
CA PRO A 86 -12.21 2.43 -12.00
C PRO A 86 -12.66 0.99 -11.75
N LYS A 87 -11.68 0.09 -11.64
CA LYS A 87 -11.95 -1.31 -11.33
C LYS A 87 -12.13 -1.50 -9.82
N ILE A 88 -13.33 -1.89 -9.42
CA ILE A 88 -13.68 -2.26 -8.03
C ILE A 88 -13.60 -3.78 -7.84
N ILE A 89 -13.46 -4.23 -6.59
CA ILE A 89 -13.49 -5.66 -6.25
C ILE A 89 -14.93 -6.13 -6.22
N THR A 90 -15.23 -7.19 -6.97
CA THR A 90 -16.54 -7.85 -7.04
C THR A 90 -16.54 -9.16 -6.26
N VAL A 91 -17.73 -9.75 -6.11
CA VAL A 91 -17.96 -11.03 -5.43
C VAL A 91 -17.09 -12.18 -5.97
N ASP A 92 -16.71 -12.15 -7.25
CA ASP A 92 -15.89 -13.20 -7.86
C ASP A 92 -14.50 -13.32 -7.20
N TYR A 93 -13.93 -12.21 -6.76
CA TYR A 93 -12.66 -12.21 -6.02
C TYR A 93 -12.80 -12.95 -4.68
N ILE A 94 -13.94 -12.76 -4.01
CA ILE A 94 -14.24 -13.40 -2.72
C ILE A 94 -14.35 -14.90 -2.90
N LYS A 95 -15.13 -15.34 -3.90
CA LYS A 95 -15.32 -16.76 -4.22
C LYS A 95 -14.01 -17.44 -4.59
N HIS A 96 -13.18 -16.80 -5.40
CA HIS A 96 -11.89 -17.37 -5.81
C HIS A 96 -10.91 -17.46 -4.63
N TYR A 97 -10.72 -16.37 -3.89
CA TYR A 97 -9.71 -16.36 -2.83
C TYR A 97 -10.13 -17.16 -1.59
N SER A 98 -11.42 -17.18 -1.26
CA SER A 98 -11.95 -18.05 -0.19
C SER A 98 -11.85 -19.54 -0.53
N GLY A 99 -11.70 -19.87 -1.82
CA GLY A 99 -11.53 -21.24 -2.31
C GLY A 99 -10.14 -21.82 -2.13
N ILE A 100 -9.12 -21.02 -1.78
CA ILE A 100 -7.76 -21.55 -1.58
C ILE A 100 -7.69 -22.42 -0.31
N SER A 101 -6.79 -23.40 -0.31
CA SER A 101 -6.61 -24.31 0.82
C SER A 101 -6.16 -23.55 2.07
N ASP A 102 -6.71 -23.93 3.22
CA ASP A 102 -6.29 -23.42 4.53
C ASP A 102 -5.02 -24.11 5.06
N LYS A 103 -4.57 -25.18 4.38
CA LYS A 103 -3.45 -25.99 4.85
C LYS A 103 -2.15 -25.18 4.84
N GLY A 104 -1.56 -25.01 6.02
CA GLY A 104 -0.28 -24.33 6.19
C GLY A 104 -0.38 -22.83 6.45
N TRP A 105 -1.61 -22.29 6.54
CA TRP A 105 -1.85 -20.89 6.86
C TRP A 105 -2.55 -20.78 8.22
N THR A 106 -2.02 -19.91 9.08
CA THR A 106 -2.71 -19.49 10.29
C THR A 106 -3.78 -18.44 9.99
N ASN A 107 -3.59 -17.67 8.92
CA ASN A 107 -4.52 -16.63 8.48
C ASN A 107 -4.35 -16.32 6.99
N LYS A 108 -5.33 -15.63 6.40
CA LYS A 108 -5.33 -15.15 5.01
C LYS A 108 -5.78 -13.70 4.95
N LEU A 109 -5.09 -12.88 4.13
CA LEU A 109 -5.47 -11.50 3.86
C LEU A 109 -5.75 -11.29 2.39
N PHE A 110 -6.73 -10.45 2.08
CA PHE A 110 -6.89 -9.83 0.78
C PHE A 110 -6.76 -8.32 0.93
N ILE A 111 -5.83 -7.71 0.21
CA ILE A 111 -5.53 -6.28 0.32
C ILE A 111 -5.61 -5.63 -1.06
N THR A 112 -6.32 -4.51 -1.16
CA THR A 112 -6.39 -3.75 -2.40
C THR A 112 -6.23 -2.25 -2.18
N THR A 113 -5.75 -1.57 -3.21
CA THR A 113 -5.85 -0.10 -3.30
C THR A 113 -7.20 0.36 -3.84
N SER A 114 -8.13 -0.53 -4.17
CA SER A 114 -9.45 -0.17 -4.69
C SER A 114 -10.54 -0.28 -3.62
N LEU A 115 -11.79 -0.09 -4.02
CA LEU A 115 -12.96 -0.26 -3.17
C LEU A 115 -13.64 -1.60 -3.44
N PHE A 116 -14.34 -2.10 -2.42
CA PHE A 116 -15.23 -3.24 -2.58
C PHE A 116 -16.59 -2.79 -3.09
N ASN A 117 -17.15 -3.57 -4.02
CA ASN A 117 -18.56 -3.48 -4.33
C ASN A 117 -19.39 -3.83 -3.07
N PRO A 118 -20.49 -3.14 -2.74
CA PRO A 118 -21.29 -3.44 -1.54
C PRO A 118 -21.72 -4.91 -1.40
N TYR A 119 -21.95 -5.64 -2.51
CA TYR A 119 -22.30 -7.06 -2.48
C TYR A 119 -21.17 -7.96 -1.96
N VAL A 120 -19.92 -7.48 -1.95
CA VAL A 120 -18.78 -8.20 -1.35
C VAL A 120 -19.01 -8.41 0.14
N TYR A 121 -19.47 -7.37 0.86
CA TYR A 121 -19.73 -7.48 2.30
C TYR A 121 -20.82 -8.53 2.59
N MET A 122 -21.88 -8.53 1.78
CA MET A 122 -22.94 -9.54 1.88
C MET A 122 -22.44 -10.96 1.59
N GLU A 123 -21.50 -11.12 0.65
CA GLU A 123 -20.89 -12.43 0.36
C GLU A 123 -20.01 -12.88 1.53
N ILE A 124 -19.19 -11.98 2.10
CA ILE A 124 -18.34 -12.29 3.25
C ILE A 124 -19.21 -12.76 4.43
N GLU A 125 -20.32 -12.07 4.71
CA GLU A 125 -21.25 -12.46 5.78
C GLU A 125 -21.87 -13.85 5.57
N LYS A 126 -22.10 -14.28 4.32
CA LYS A 126 -22.76 -15.56 4.01
C LYS A 126 -21.80 -16.73 3.82
N ASN A 127 -20.54 -16.45 3.47
CA ASN A 127 -19.56 -17.46 3.13
C ASN A 127 -18.62 -17.72 4.31
N GLU A 128 -18.84 -18.84 5.01
CA GLU A 128 -18.05 -19.22 6.21
C GLU A 128 -16.53 -19.22 5.95
N LYS A 129 -16.09 -19.58 4.74
CA LYS A 129 -14.66 -19.53 4.40
C LYS A 129 -14.15 -18.11 4.26
N ALA A 130 -14.97 -17.20 3.74
CA ALA A 130 -14.64 -15.79 3.60
C ALA A 130 -14.60 -15.07 4.96
N GLN A 131 -15.40 -15.50 5.93
CA GLN A 131 -15.38 -14.93 7.29
C GLN A 131 -14.04 -15.13 8.02
N ASN A 132 -13.29 -16.18 7.65
CA ASN A 132 -11.96 -16.48 8.20
C ASN A 132 -10.81 -15.81 7.42
N ILE A 133 -11.13 -14.78 6.62
CA ILE A 133 -10.16 -14.01 5.84
C ILE A 133 -10.32 -12.55 6.24
N GLU A 134 -9.20 -11.86 6.38
CA GLU A 134 -9.22 -10.41 6.58
C GLU A 134 -9.24 -9.69 5.22
N TRP A 135 -10.24 -8.84 5.01
CA TRP A 135 -10.47 -8.15 3.75
C TRP A 135 -10.24 -6.65 3.91
N TYR A 136 -9.23 -6.14 3.20
CA TYR A 136 -8.80 -4.76 3.25
C TYR A 136 -9.01 -4.09 1.89
N ASP A 137 -10.10 -3.32 1.78
CA ASP A 137 -10.26 -2.35 0.70
C ASP A 137 -9.34 -1.14 0.92
N ARG A 138 -9.49 -0.05 0.16
CA ARG A 138 -8.65 1.15 0.34
C ARG A 138 -8.74 1.71 1.76
N TYR A 139 -9.92 1.76 2.36
CA TYR A 139 -10.07 2.29 3.71
C TYR A 139 -9.47 1.32 4.73
N GLY A 140 -9.77 0.02 4.59
CA GLY A 140 -9.16 -1.02 5.40
C GLY A 140 -7.62 -1.04 5.32
N LEU A 141 -7.06 -0.84 4.12
CA LEU A 141 -5.62 -0.71 3.92
C LEU A 141 -5.06 0.44 4.76
N LEU A 142 -5.68 1.62 4.76
CA LEU A 142 -5.20 2.74 5.58
C LEU A 142 -5.25 2.44 7.08
N GLN A 143 -6.29 1.72 7.54
CA GLN A 143 -6.37 1.26 8.93
C GLN A 143 -5.24 0.27 9.27
N LEU A 144 -5.01 -0.72 8.40
CA LEU A 144 -3.93 -1.69 8.53
C LEU A 144 -2.56 -0.98 8.57
N LEU A 145 -2.32 -0.02 7.68
CA LEU A 145 -1.08 0.76 7.70
C LEU A 145 -0.91 1.54 8.99
N ASN A 146 -1.98 2.13 9.54
CA ASN A 146 -1.91 2.83 10.81
C ASN A 146 -1.53 1.91 11.98
N GLN A 147 -1.97 0.65 11.94
CA GLN A 147 -1.59 -0.35 12.94
C GLN A 147 -0.14 -0.83 12.77
N LEU A 148 0.28 -1.11 11.54
CA LEU A 148 1.59 -1.70 11.25
C LEU A 148 2.74 -0.68 11.32
N ILE A 149 2.51 0.54 10.86
CA ILE A 149 3.55 1.59 10.71
C ILE A 149 3.08 2.98 11.21
N PRO A 150 2.59 3.09 12.45
CA PRO A 150 1.94 4.31 12.98
C PRO A 150 2.80 5.56 12.81
N LYS A 151 4.10 5.50 13.17
CA LYS A 151 5.03 6.64 13.01
C LYS A 151 5.17 7.12 11.56
N THR A 152 5.08 6.21 10.59
CA THR A 152 5.12 6.58 9.17
C THR A 152 3.81 7.25 8.76
N MET A 153 2.68 6.70 9.21
CA MET A 153 1.35 7.26 8.91
C MET A 153 1.16 8.64 9.54
N GLU A 154 1.58 8.84 10.79
CA GLU A 154 1.63 10.14 11.46
C GLU A 154 2.43 11.17 10.64
N LYS A 155 3.64 10.79 10.22
CA LYS A 155 4.48 11.65 9.37
C LYS A 155 3.80 11.97 8.03
N TYR A 156 3.15 10.98 7.41
CA TYR A 156 2.41 11.18 6.17
C TYR A 156 1.24 12.15 6.33
N ILE A 157 0.41 11.96 7.36
CA ILE A 157 -0.73 12.83 7.68
C ILE A 157 -0.25 14.25 7.98
N PHE A 158 0.79 14.39 8.81
CA PHE A 158 1.41 15.68 9.10
C PHE A 158 1.84 16.39 7.80
N LEU A 159 2.61 15.71 6.93
CA LEU A 159 3.07 16.30 5.67
C LEU A 159 1.91 16.67 4.73
N LYS A 160 0.80 15.92 4.73
CA LYS A 160 -0.40 16.21 3.94
C LYS A 160 -1.26 17.33 4.51
N SER A 161 -1.19 17.59 5.82
CA SER A 161 -1.89 18.70 6.47
C SER A 161 -1.21 20.06 6.28
N LEU A 162 0.05 20.07 5.82
CA LEU A 162 0.79 21.32 5.59
C LEU A 162 0.17 22.10 4.44
N PRO A 163 0.09 23.45 4.52
CA PRO A 163 -0.26 24.28 3.38
C PRO A 163 0.70 24.02 2.21
N GLU A 164 0.22 24.13 0.97
CA GLU A 164 1.02 23.84 -0.24
C GLU A 164 2.34 24.63 -0.32
N LYS A 165 2.36 25.86 0.22
CA LYS A 165 3.56 26.70 0.28
C LYS A 165 4.59 26.23 1.31
N VAL A 166 4.20 25.39 2.27
CA VAL A 166 5.08 24.84 3.30
C VAL A 166 5.66 23.53 2.80
N VAL A 167 6.92 23.57 2.38
CA VAL A 167 7.62 22.39 1.87
C VAL A 167 8.78 22.03 2.77
N LYS A 168 9.13 20.75 2.81
CA LYS A 168 10.31 20.30 3.55
C LYS A 168 11.56 20.97 2.99
N CYS A 169 12.43 21.47 3.86
CA CYS A 169 13.66 22.13 3.41
C CYS A 169 14.60 21.13 2.74
N PRO A 170 14.99 21.34 1.46
CA PRO A 170 15.85 20.40 0.74
C PRO A 170 17.30 20.46 1.20
N LYS A 171 17.70 21.49 1.97
CA LYS A 171 19.09 21.66 2.41
C LYS A 171 19.39 20.92 3.71
N CYS A 172 18.57 21.12 4.74
CA CYS A 172 18.81 20.53 6.06
C CYS A 172 17.93 19.31 6.36
N GLU A 173 16.89 19.07 5.56
CA GLU A 173 15.87 18.03 5.76
C GLU A 173 15.22 17.98 7.16
N SER A 174 15.50 18.95 8.01
CA SER A 174 15.04 19.01 9.41
C SER A 174 14.05 20.15 9.62
N GLY A 175 14.16 21.22 8.81
CA GLY A 175 13.24 22.35 8.81
C GLY A 175 12.27 22.36 7.63
N PHE A 176 11.44 23.40 7.59
CA PHE A 176 10.46 23.65 6.52
C PHE A 176 10.68 25.02 5.91
N ILE A 177 10.40 25.16 4.62
CA ILE A 177 10.41 26.45 3.94
C ILE A 177 9.05 27.12 4.17
N VAL A 178 9.07 28.32 4.72
CA VAL A 178 7.89 29.15 5.01
C VAL A 178 8.12 30.60 4.57
N ASP A 179 7.04 31.37 4.44
CA ASP A 179 7.14 32.83 4.29
C ASP A 179 7.42 33.46 5.66
N ARG A 180 8.46 34.29 5.74
CA ARG A 180 8.84 35.04 6.95
C ARG A 180 8.83 36.53 6.65
N TRP A 181 8.46 37.34 7.64
CA TRP A 181 8.55 38.79 7.54
C TRP A 181 9.95 39.26 7.93
N SER A 182 10.53 40.16 7.13
CA SER A 182 11.76 40.87 7.47
C SER A 182 11.43 42.26 7.98
N GLU A 183 11.70 42.54 9.25
CA GLU A 183 11.53 43.89 9.80
C GLU A 183 12.51 44.90 9.16
N LYS A 184 13.70 44.45 8.75
CA LYS A 184 14.71 45.33 8.13
C LYS A 184 14.28 45.84 6.76
N ASN A 185 13.67 44.97 5.96
CA ASN A 185 13.30 45.28 4.59
C ASN A 185 11.79 45.54 4.42
N HIS A 186 11.02 45.46 5.53
CA HIS A 186 9.55 45.49 5.55
C HIS A 186 8.92 44.65 4.43
N SER A 187 9.40 43.42 4.25
CA SER A 187 8.98 42.54 3.17
C SER A 187 8.94 41.08 3.60
N TYR A 188 8.07 40.29 2.97
CA TYR A 188 8.10 38.84 3.09
C TYR A 188 9.24 38.24 2.25
N PHE A 189 9.85 37.19 2.77
CA PHE A 189 10.81 36.37 2.05
C PHE A 189 10.63 34.91 2.44
N ARG A 190 11.02 34.02 1.53
CA ARG A 190 10.87 32.58 1.71
C ARG A 190 12.15 32.00 2.29
N ALA A 191 12.07 31.36 3.45
CA ALA A 191 13.24 30.84 4.16
C ALA A 191 12.93 29.60 4.97
N CYS A 192 13.99 28.87 5.36
CA CYS A 192 13.86 27.74 6.28
C CYS A 192 13.41 28.23 7.67
N THR A 193 12.65 27.40 8.39
CA THR A 193 12.36 27.59 9.81
C THR A 193 13.63 27.65 10.67
N MET A 194 14.73 27.06 10.18
CA MET A 194 16.06 27.13 10.78
C MET A 194 16.89 28.31 10.26
N TYR A 195 16.31 29.32 9.63
CA TYR A 195 17.05 30.54 9.24
C TYR A 195 17.34 31.39 10.48
N PRO A 196 18.57 31.95 10.64
CA PRO A 196 19.62 32.10 9.63
C PRO A 196 20.62 30.95 9.49
N GLU A 197 20.55 29.91 10.33
CA GLU A 197 21.49 28.78 10.34
C GLU A 197 21.39 27.95 9.04
N CYS A 198 20.18 27.80 8.50
CA CYS A 198 19.88 27.21 7.21
C CYS A 198 19.29 28.26 6.26
N LYS A 199 20.14 28.80 5.39
CA LYS A 199 19.77 29.78 4.35
C LYS A 199 19.27 29.09 3.10
#